data_AF-A0A6J1HFB7-F1
#
_entry.id   AF-A0A6J1HFB7-F1
#
_cell.length_a   1.000
_cell.length_b   1.000
_cell.length_c   1.000
_cell.angle_alpha   90.00
_cell.angle_beta   90.00
_cell.angle_gamma   90.00
#
_symmetry.space_group_name_H-M   'P 1'
#
loop_
_entity.id
_entity.type
_entity.pdbx_description
1 polymer ?
#
loop_
_entity_poly.entity_id
_entity_poly.type
_entity_poly.pdbx_seq_one_letter_code
_entity_poly.pdbx_strand_id
1 'polypeptide(L)'
;MPSIIAPGAKKTTTLTVAVKCRPLRERERGRDIVRVIESKEVLILDPDLSKDYLDRVQNRTKEKNYCFDHAFGPESTNLEVYTKSISSIIPGIVQGLNVTVFAYGSTGSGKTYTMVGTKGDPGLMVLSLNTVFDLIKKDKRSDEFEVTCSYLEVYNEVIYDLLEKSSGHLELREDPEQGISVAGLRCIKVHSADKILELLNMGNSRRKTESTEVNATSSRSHAVLEIRVKRKRRNKYPNQVLQGKLALVDLAGSERATETNNAGQKLRDGANINRSLLALANCINALGKQQKKGLAYVPYRNSKLTRILKDGLSGNSQTVMIATISPADIHYHHTVNTLKYADRAKEIKTHVQKNIGAVDTHVSDYQRMIDSLQTEVCQLKKELAEKESQLSTKPAEKAADDELSQLNILSHEISENVQERINLQKAMSELEETNLNNRAELQRLDDTIARHQAIQMDGSTVEELVARRLVILDNIRDNDEAGVNYQKEIEANEKQRCQLQGMIDEAVSKNGNKTYLRILSQYRLLGMANSELQLEMAMRDQVIHNQREALKNLWNLLMGLGLDEKQILHLAAEQGREIKTSATPHVLTLHHLHIQG
;
A
#
# COMPACT_ATOMS: atom_id res chain seq x y z
N MET A 1 -12.85 -0.41 6.45
CA MET A 1 -11.41 -0.36 6.11
C MET A 1 -11.34 -0.46 4.60
N PRO A 2 -10.95 0.62 3.91
CA PRO A 2 -11.23 0.73 2.48
C PRO A 2 -10.25 -0.14 1.71
N SER A 3 -10.81 -1.20 1.16
CA SER A 3 -10.15 -2.22 0.38
C SER A 3 -9.80 -1.70 -1.02
N ILE A 4 -8.52 -1.79 -1.37
CA ILE A 4 -8.08 -1.81 -2.77
C ILE A 4 -8.32 -3.25 -3.26
N ILE A 5 -9.56 -3.55 -3.66
CA ILE A 5 -9.89 -4.86 -4.22
C ILE A 5 -9.26 -4.92 -5.62
N ALA A 6 -8.37 -5.89 -5.83
CA ALA A 6 -7.87 -6.21 -7.16
C ALA A 6 -8.89 -7.09 -7.92
N PRO A 7 -9.50 -6.56 -8.98
CA PRO A 7 -9.68 -7.40 -10.16
C PRO A 7 -9.29 -6.63 -11.42
N GLY A 8 -8.15 -7.00 -11.99
CA GLY A 8 -7.72 -6.57 -13.31
C GLY A 8 -6.70 -7.54 -13.88
N ALA A 9 -6.87 -7.92 -15.16
CA ALA A 9 -5.90 -8.75 -15.87
C ALA A 9 -4.49 -8.13 -15.76
N LYS A 10 -3.55 -8.88 -15.17
CA LYS A 10 -2.16 -8.44 -15.01
C LYS A 10 -1.53 -8.31 -16.39
N LYS A 11 -1.23 -7.09 -16.84
CA LYS A 11 -0.52 -6.89 -18.11
C LYS A 11 0.97 -6.93 -17.84
N THR A 12 1.65 -7.94 -18.36
CA THR A 12 3.11 -8.01 -18.33
C THR A 12 3.68 -7.03 -19.35
N THR A 13 4.57 -6.14 -18.92
CA THR A 13 5.28 -5.19 -19.78
C THR A 13 6.78 -5.36 -19.59
N THR A 14 7.54 -5.30 -20.69
CA THR A 14 8.99 -5.22 -20.63
C THR A 14 9.41 -3.78 -20.34
N LEU A 15 10.50 -3.62 -19.60
CA LEU A 15 11.08 -2.31 -19.31
C LEU A 15 11.58 -1.68 -20.61
N THR A 16 11.13 -0.45 -20.89
CA THR A 16 11.56 0.30 -22.09
C THR A 16 12.89 0.99 -21.82
N VAL A 17 13.86 0.80 -22.71
CA VAL A 17 15.19 1.38 -22.58
C VAL A 17 15.45 2.34 -23.73
N ALA A 18 15.73 3.59 -23.36
CA ALA A 18 16.14 4.62 -24.29
C ALA A 18 17.57 5.08 -23.98
N VAL A 19 18.39 5.26 -25.02
CA VAL A 19 19.76 5.76 -24.89
C VAL A 19 19.84 7.19 -25.38
N LYS A 20 20.41 8.10 -24.59
CA LYS A 20 20.69 9.48 -25.00
C LYS A 20 22.19 9.75 -24.99
N CYS A 21 22.74 10.05 -26.16
CA CYS A 21 24.10 10.57 -26.28
C CYS A 21 24.08 12.10 -26.14
N ARG A 22 24.96 12.66 -25.31
CA ARG A 22 25.13 14.12 -25.23
C ARG A 22 26.10 14.62 -26.32
N PRO A 23 26.08 15.92 -26.67
CA PRO A 23 27.15 16.53 -27.45
C PRO A 23 28.52 16.45 -26.79
N LEU A 24 29.56 16.42 -27.64
CA LEU A 24 30.95 16.59 -27.23
C LEU A 24 31.14 18.01 -26.68
N ARG A 25 31.82 18.17 -25.55
CA ARG A 25 32.08 19.51 -24.99
C ARG A 25 33.35 20.10 -25.61
N GLU A 26 33.42 21.42 -25.74
CA GLU A 26 34.62 22.12 -26.25
C GLU A 26 35.90 21.80 -25.46
N ARG A 27 35.76 21.47 -24.17
CA ARG A 27 36.88 21.07 -23.30
C ARG A 27 37.36 19.64 -23.54
N GLU A 28 36.56 18.81 -24.22
CA GLU A 28 36.85 17.42 -24.53
C GLU A 28 37.44 17.34 -25.94
N ARG A 29 38.77 17.51 -26.05
CA ARG A 29 39.52 17.38 -27.33
C ARG A 29 39.65 15.91 -27.81
N GLY A 30 38.67 15.07 -27.47
CA GLY A 30 38.69 13.62 -27.72
C GLY A 30 37.98 13.25 -29.02
N ARG A 31 38.20 12.01 -29.48
CA ARG A 31 37.47 11.47 -30.64
C ARG A 31 36.03 11.12 -30.25
N ASP A 32 35.11 11.34 -31.17
CA ASP A 32 33.74 10.83 -31.05
C ASP A 32 33.73 9.32 -31.33
N ILE A 33 33.37 8.55 -30.32
CA ILE A 33 33.33 7.08 -30.38
C ILE A 33 31.92 6.52 -30.54
N VAL A 34 30.87 7.36 -30.54
CA VAL A 34 29.47 6.90 -30.51
C VAL A 34 28.74 7.31 -31.79
N ARG A 35 28.15 6.35 -32.48
CA ARG A 35 27.24 6.62 -33.60
C ARG A 35 25.85 6.06 -33.29
N VAL A 36 24.82 6.87 -33.52
CA VAL A 36 23.43 6.46 -33.39
C VAL A 36 22.86 6.25 -34.79
N ILE A 37 22.36 5.05 -35.04
CA ILE A 37 21.85 4.60 -36.34
C ILE A 37 20.35 4.30 -36.18
N GLU A 38 19.54 4.79 -37.12
CA GLU A 38 18.08 4.53 -37.20
C GLU A 38 17.27 4.79 -35.93
N SER A 39 17.75 5.65 -35.02
CA SER A 39 17.13 5.93 -33.72
C SER A 39 16.90 4.69 -32.84
N LYS A 40 17.64 3.60 -33.05
CA LYS A 40 17.55 2.34 -32.27
C LYS A 40 18.90 1.70 -31.99
N GLU A 41 19.83 1.80 -32.94
CA GLU A 41 21.14 1.18 -32.84
C GLU A 41 22.18 2.18 -32.35
N VAL A 42 23.03 1.74 -31.44
CA VAL A 42 24.15 2.50 -30.90
C VAL A 42 25.43 1.72 -31.16
N LEU A 43 26.29 2.28 -31.98
CA LEU A 43 27.59 1.73 -32.34
C LEU A 43 28.68 2.45 -31.55
N ILE A 44 29.50 1.69 -30.83
CA ILE A 44 30.67 2.20 -30.11
C ILE A 44 31.94 1.72 -30.78
N LEU A 45 32.82 2.66 -31.12
CA LEU A 45 34.17 2.42 -31.62
C LEU A 45 35.15 2.30 -30.45
N ASP A 46 35.97 1.24 -30.43
CA ASP A 46 37.07 1.14 -29.46
C ASP A 46 38.16 2.17 -29.78
N PRO A 47 38.53 3.07 -28.85
CA PRO A 47 39.56 4.08 -29.08
C PRO A 47 40.99 3.50 -29.07
N ASP A 48 41.20 2.28 -28.58
CA ASP A 48 42.53 1.68 -28.44
C ASP A 48 43.07 1.11 -29.76
N LEU A 49 43.92 1.88 -30.43
CA LEU A 49 44.60 1.51 -31.68
C LEU A 49 45.74 0.48 -31.49
N SER A 50 46.12 0.16 -30.25
CA SER A 50 47.27 -0.74 -29.99
C SER A 50 46.90 -2.24 -30.06
N LYS A 51 45.60 -2.57 -30.07
CA LYS A 51 45.08 -3.95 -30.17
C LYS A 51 44.97 -4.49 -31.60
N ASP A 52 45.38 -3.70 -32.60
CA ASP A 52 45.28 -4.04 -34.03
C ASP A 52 45.86 -5.41 -34.41
N TYR A 53 46.91 -5.86 -33.72
CA TYR A 53 47.51 -7.16 -33.96
C TYR A 53 46.66 -8.33 -33.44
N LEU A 54 46.02 -8.18 -32.27
CA LEU A 54 45.19 -9.22 -31.65
C LEU A 54 43.82 -9.35 -32.33
N ASP A 55 43.25 -8.24 -32.80
CA ASP A 55 41.94 -8.23 -33.47
C ASP A 55 41.99 -8.89 -34.87
N ARG A 56 43.12 -8.77 -35.58
CA ARG A 56 43.37 -9.47 -36.86
C ARG A 56 43.50 -10.99 -36.71
N VAL A 57 43.98 -11.46 -35.56
CA VAL A 57 44.13 -12.90 -35.26
C VAL A 57 42.83 -13.51 -34.76
N GLN A 58 41.95 -12.72 -34.11
CA GLN A 58 40.71 -13.21 -33.49
C GLN A 58 39.41 -12.89 -34.27
N ASN A 59 39.49 -12.27 -35.45
CA ASN A 59 38.31 -11.84 -36.24
C ASN A 59 37.29 -11.04 -35.41
N ARG A 60 37.76 -10.23 -34.45
CA ARG A 60 36.90 -9.39 -33.61
C ARG A 60 36.73 -8.02 -34.25
N THR A 61 35.49 -7.63 -34.52
CA THR A 61 35.16 -6.28 -34.97
C THR A 61 35.44 -5.27 -33.86
N LYS A 62 36.15 -4.18 -34.18
CA LYS A 62 36.43 -3.04 -33.27
C LYS A 62 35.17 -2.27 -32.83
N GLU A 63 34.04 -2.63 -33.39
CA GLU A 63 32.75 -1.98 -33.22
C GLU A 63 31.87 -2.84 -32.32
N LYS A 64 31.28 -2.21 -31.30
CA LYS A 64 30.27 -2.83 -30.44
C LYS A 64 28.91 -2.23 -30.77
N ASN A 65 28.01 -3.08 -31.22
CA ASN A 65 26.66 -2.69 -31.59
C ASN A 65 25.68 -3.08 -30.48
N TYR A 66 24.84 -2.12 -30.10
CA TYR A 66 23.77 -2.31 -29.14
C TYR A 66 22.46 -1.84 -29.76
N CYS A 67 21.38 -2.58 -29.55
CA CYS A 67 20.05 -2.23 -30.05
C CYS A 67 19.12 -1.94 -28.87
N PHE A 68 18.41 -0.81 -28.90
CA PHE A 68 17.49 -0.36 -27.85
C PHE A 68 16.13 0.00 -28.42
N ASP A 69 15.14 0.26 -27.56
CA ASP A 69 13.81 0.69 -28.02
C ASP A 69 13.89 2.06 -28.71
N HIS A 70 14.73 2.94 -28.15
CA HIS A 70 15.05 4.25 -28.70
C HIS A 70 16.52 4.60 -28.47
N ALA A 71 17.14 5.25 -29.45
CA ALA A 71 18.47 5.83 -29.35
C ALA A 71 18.45 7.26 -29.90
N PHE A 72 19.03 8.19 -29.15
CA PHE A 72 19.03 9.62 -29.43
C PHE A 72 20.47 10.11 -29.57
N GLY A 73 20.73 10.80 -30.69
CA GLY A 73 22.02 11.39 -30.97
C GLY A 73 22.27 12.69 -30.20
N PRO A 74 23.46 13.28 -30.35
CA PRO A 74 23.85 14.55 -29.72
C PRO A 74 22.85 15.70 -29.91
N GLU A 75 22.25 15.81 -31.10
CA GLU A 75 21.36 16.91 -31.48
C GLU A 75 19.92 16.75 -30.95
N SER A 76 19.60 15.63 -30.30
CA SER A 76 18.25 15.37 -29.82
C SER A 76 17.89 16.16 -28.55
N THR A 77 16.81 16.92 -28.65
CA THR A 77 16.26 17.72 -27.54
C THR A 77 15.62 16.85 -26.46
N ASN A 78 15.44 17.38 -25.24
CA ASN A 78 14.68 16.67 -24.20
C ASN A 78 13.22 16.46 -24.59
N LEU A 79 12.64 17.38 -25.38
CA LEU A 79 11.27 17.23 -25.91
C LEU A 79 11.14 16.02 -26.84
N GLU A 80 12.13 15.77 -27.71
CA GLU A 80 12.14 14.60 -28.59
C GLU A 80 12.20 13.30 -27.78
N VAL A 81 13.09 13.26 -26.78
CA VAL A 81 13.25 12.12 -25.87
C VAL A 81 11.95 11.84 -25.12
N TYR A 82 11.34 12.89 -24.57
CA TYR A 82 10.05 12.78 -23.88
C TYR A 82 8.95 12.23 -24.80
N THR A 83 8.84 12.80 -26.01
CA THR A 83 7.78 12.45 -26.96
C THR A 83 7.87 10.99 -27.39
N LYS A 84 9.06 10.51 -27.75
CA LYS A 84 9.24 9.14 -28.23
C LYS A 84 9.24 8.10 -27.11
N SER A 85 9.78 8.40 -25.92
CA SER A 85 10.00 7.38 -24.87
C SER A 85 9.00 7.38 -23.72
N ILE A 86 8.37 8.52 -23.40
CA ILE A 86 7.60 8.68 -22.13
C ILE A 86 6.17 9.18 -22.37
N SER A 87 5.92 9.98 -23.42
CA SER A 87 4.62 10.64 -23.61
C SER A 87 3.43 9.68 -23.66
N SER A 88 3.61 8.46 -24.17
CA SER A 88 2.56 7.45 -24.33
C SER A 88 2.12 6.81 -23.02
N ILE A 89 2.98 6.81 -21.98
CA ILE A 89 2.68 6.17 -20.69
C ILE A 89 2.13 7.16 -19.65
N ILE A 90 2.41 8.46 -19.80
CA ILE A 90 1.93 9.51 -18.89
C ILE A 90 0.40 9.56 -18.75
N PRO A 91 -0.41 9.41 -19.82
CA PRO A 91 -1.87 9.32 -19.71
C PRO A 91 -2.36 8.20 -18.79
N GLY A 92 -1.55 7.14 -18.62
CA GLY A 92 -1.82 6.04 -17.71
C GLY A 92 -1.94 6.48 -16.25
N ILE A 93 -1.18 7.48 -15.83
CA ILE A 93 -1.14 7.96 -14.44
C ILE A 93 -2.52 8.50 -14.03
N VAL A 94 -3.15 9.31 -14.89
CA VAL A 94 -4.50 9.86 -14.66
C VAL A 94 -5.58 8.77 -14.65
N GLN A 95 -5.26 7.58 -15.17
CA GLN A 95 -6.12 6.39 -15.17
C GLN A 95 -5.81 5.42 -14.02
N GLY A 96 -4.92 5.78 -13.10
CA GLY A 96 -4.56 4.95 -11.95
C GLY A 96 -3.41 3.98 -12.19
N LEU A 97 -2.56 4.20 -13.21
CA LEU A 97 -1.35 3.40 -13.42
C LEU A 97 -0.14 4.02 -12.69
N ASN A 98 0.80 3.15 -12.35
CA ASN A 98 2.10 3.54 -11.82
C ASN A 98 3.12 3.60 -12.96
N VAL A 99 3.93 4.64 -12.95
CA VAL A 99 5.02 4.88 -13.92
C VAL A 99 6.29 5.22 -13.16
N THR A 100 7.41 4.63 -13.57
CA THR A 100 8.74 4.94 -13.05
C THR A 100 9.68 5.25 -14.19
N VAL A 101 10.28 6.44 -14.19
CA VAL A 101 11.29 6.82 -15.16
C VAL A 101 12.56 7.15 -14.40
N PHE A 102 13.68 6.53 -14.76
CA PHE A 102 14.96 6.82 -14.13
C PHE A 102 16.07 7.03 -15.15
N ALA A 103 16.93 8.01 -14.90
CA ALA A 103 18.13 8.25 -15.69
C ALA A 103 19.35 7.55 -15.08
N TYR A 104 20.14 6.86 -15.91
CA TYR A 104 21.32 6.11 -15.49
C TYR A 104 22.51 6.37 -16.41
N GLY A 105 23.70 6.52 -15.85
CA GLY A 105 24.93 6.82 -16.60
C GLY A 105 26.03 7.40 -15.72
N SER A 106 27.22 7.59 -16.28
CA SER A 106 28.36 8.19 -15.56
C SER A 106 28.13 9.68 -15.28
N THR A 107 28.90 10.24 -14.36
CA THR A 107 28.93 11.69 -14.13
C THR A 107 29.32 12.44 -15.38
N GLY A 108 28.62 13.54 -15.64
CA GLY A 108 28.82 14.34 -16.85
C GLY A 108 28.17 13.76 -18.11
N SER A 109 27.58 12.56 -18.09
CA SER A 109 26.89 11.98 -19.27
C SER A 109 25.55 12.64 -19.64
N GLY A 110 24.97 13.47 -18.75
CA GLY A 110 23.75 14.22 -19.04
C GLY A 110 22.49 13.78 -18.29
N LYS A 111 22.58 12.95 -17.25
CA LYS A 111 21.43 12.52 -16.41
C LYS A 111 20.56 13.69 -15.92
N THR A 112 21.15 14.61 -15.15
CA THR A 112 20.43 15.76 -14.61
C THR A 112 19.94 16.71 -15.71
N TYR A 113 20.69 16.86 -16.81
CA TYR A 113 20.21 17.60 -17.99
C TYR A 113 18.96 16.96 -18.60
N THR A 114 18.90 15.64 -18.63
CA THR A 114 17.75 14.93 -19.20
C THR A 114 16.55 14.98 -18.25
N MET A 115 16.77 14.77 -16.95
CA MET A 115 15.68 14.74 -15.96
C MET A 115 15.15 16.13 -15.61
N VAL A 116 16.03 17.07 -15.26
CA VAL A 116 15.66 18.43 -14.82
C VAL A 116 15.64 19.40 -16.00
N GLY A 117 16.65 19.33 -16.88
CA GLY A 117 16.78 20.22 -18.03
C GLY A 117 17.24 21.63 -17.69
N THR A 118 17.08 22.50 -18.67
CA THR A 118 17.41 23.92 -18.59
C THR A 118 16.16 24.76 -18.88
N LYS A 119 16.27 26.09 -18.76
CA LYS A 119 15.16 26.99 -19.13
C LYS A 119 14.82 26.92 -20.62
N GLY A 120 15.81 26.65 -21.48
CA GLY A 120 15.62 26.57 -22.94
C GLY A 120 15.25 25.17 -23.45
N ASP A 121 15.69 24.11 -22.75
CA ASP A 121 15.34 22.71 -23.05
C ASP A 121 14.87 22.02 -21.76
N PRO A 122 13.57 22.13 -21.41
CA PRO A 122 13.02 21.60 -20.16
C PRO A 122 13.17 20.07 -20.10
N GLY A 123 13.50 19.55 -18.93
CA GLY A 123 13.75 18.13 -18.74
C GLY A 123 12.48 17.31 -18.65
N LEU A 124 12.67 15.99 -18.59
CA LEU A 124 11.58 15.01 -18.51
C LEU A 124 10.65 15.24 -17.31
N MET A 125 11.15 15.74 -16.19
CA MET A 125 10.33 16.05 -15.02
C MET A 125 9.30 17.13 -15.33
N VAL A 126 9.74 18.26 -15.88
CA VAL A 126 8.87 19.39 -16.21
C VAL A 126 7.90 19.04 -17.33
N LEU A 127 8.39 18.37 -18.38
CA LEU A 127 7.56 17.93 -19.51
C LEU A 127 6.47 16.95 -19.07
N SER A 128 6.80 15.98 -18.21
CA SER A 128 5.82 15.03 -17.67
C SER A 128 4.73 15.74 -16.87
N LEU A 129 5.11 16.71 -16.04
CA LEU A 129 4.19 17.47 -15.20
C LEU A 129 3.23 18.33 -16.01
N ASN A 130 3.73 19.04 -17.02
CA ASN A 130 2.89 19.83 -17.92
C ASN A 130 1.83 18.93 -18.57
N THR A 131 2.23 17.77 -19.11
CA THR A 131 1.31 16.82 -19.71
C THR A 131 0.28 16.29 -18.71
N VAL A 132 0.66 15.97 -17.46
CA VAL A 132 -0.29 15.52 -16.43
C VAL A 132 -1.35 16.59 -16.16
N PHE A 133 -0.96 17.85 -15.95
CA PHE A 133 -1.93 18.92 -15.71
C PHE A 133 -2.76 19.26 -16.96
N ASP A 134 -2.18 19.18 -18.15
CA ASP A 134 -2.92 19.36 -19.40
C ASP A 134 -3.98 18.27 -19.61
N LEU A 135 -3.67 17.02 -19.24
CA LEU A 135 -4.64 15.93 -19.27
C LEU A 135 -5.77 16.14 -18.26
N ILE A 136 -5.45 16.63 -17.06
CA ILE A 136 -6.46 16.96 -16.03
C ILE A 136 -7.36 18.10 -16.53
N LYS A 137 -6.79 19.18 -17.09
CA LYS A 137 -7.55 20.31 -17.64
C LYS A 137 -8.42 19.94 -18.84
N LYS A 138 -7.96 19.00 -19.68
CA LYS A 138 -8.70 18.51 -20.85
C LYS A 138 -9.80 17.51 -20.49
N ASP A 139 -9.80 16.95 -19.29
CA ASP A 139 -10.85 16.02 -18.88
C ASP A 139 -12.16 16.79 -18.67
N LYS A 140 -13.10 16.61 -19.60
CA LYS A 140 -14.43 17.23 -19.55
C LYS A 140 -15.37 16.53 -18.57
N ARG A 141 -14.94 15.43 -17.94
CA ARG A 141 -15.71 14.72 -16.92
C ARG A 141 -15.72 15.55 -15.64
N SER A 142 -16.83 15.55 -14.92
CA SER A 142 -16.97 16.21 -13.61
C SER A 142 -16.21 15.49 -12.48
N ASP A 143 -15.07 14.87 -12.80
CA ASP A 143 -14.24 14.12 -11.86
C ASP A 143 -13.38 15.08 -11.04
N GLU A 144 -13.16 14.73 -9.77
CA GLU A 144 -12.32 15.51 -8.85
C GLU A 144 -10.89 14.94 -8.88
N PHE A 145 -9.91 15.82 -9.08
CA PHE A 145 -8.50 15.46 -9.13
C PHE A 145 -7.74 16.08 -7.96
N GLU A 146 -7.01 15.26 -7.22
CA GLU A 146 -6.04 15.69 -6.22
C GLU A 146 -4.64 15.25 -6.66
N VAL A 147 -3.74 16.21 -6.84
CA VAL A 147 -2.34 15.95 -7.18
C VAL A 147 -1.46 16.29 -5.98
N THR A 148 -0.63 15.34 -5.57
CA THR A 148 0.36 15.55 -4.50
C THR A 148 1.77 15.30 -5.03
N CYS A 149 2.73 16.07 -4.49
CA CYS A 149 4.13 16.02 -4.87
C CYS A 149 4.99 15.79 -3.62
N SER A 150 5.94 14.87 -3.71
CA SER A 150 7.01 14.68 -2.73
C SER A 150 8.36 14.61 -3.45
N TYR A 151 9.41 15.09 -2.80
CA TYR A 151 10.75 15.13 -3.39
C TYR A 151 11.79 14.76 -2.35
N LEU A 152 12.53 13.68 -2.59
CA LEU A 152 13.52 13.17 -1.66
C LEU A 152 14.88 12.99 -2.30
N GLU A 153 15.90 12.97 -1.45
CA GLU A 153 17.27 12.66 -1.79
C GLU A 153 17.74 11.45 -0.99
N VAL A 154 18.40 10.50 -1.67
CA VAL A 154 19.16 9.43 -1.03
C VAL A 154 20.64 9.77 -1.16
N TYR A 155 21.23 10.25 -0.06
CA TYR A 155 22.65 10.56 0.04
C TYR A 155 23.28 9.71 1.13
N ASN A 156 24.38 9.02 0.80
CA ASN A 156 25.09 8.17 1.76
C ASN A 156 24.20 7.13 2.49
N GLU A 157 23.22 6.56 1.78
CA GLU A 157 22.23 5.62 2.34
C GLU A 157 21.36 6.20 3.48
N VAL A 158 21.27 7.53 3.52
CA VAL A 158 20.35 8.31 4.35
C VAL A 158 19.36 9.02 3.43
N ILE A 159 18.10 9.12 3.87
CA ILE A 159 17.03 9.75 3.10
C ILE A 159 16.75 11.12 3.71
N TYR A 160 16.70 12.13 2.86
CA TYR A 160 16.40 13.52 3.21
C TYR A 160 15.19 14.01 2.40
N ASP A 161 14.41 14.91 3.00
CA ASP A 161 13.29 15.58 2.33
C ASP A 161 13.80 16.87 1.69
N LEU A 162 13.76 16.94 0.35
CA LEU A 162 14.19 18.13 -0.38
C LEU A 162 13.18 19.29 -0.29
N LEU A 163 11.94 19.02 0.14
CA LEU A 163 10.89 20.02 0.32
C LEU A 163 10.89 20.64 1.73
N GLU A 164 11.65 20.10 2.68
CA GLU A 164 11.87 20.68 4.01
C GLU A 164 13.28 21.30 4.14
N LYS A 165 13.42 22.40 4.91
CA LYS A 165 14.72 23.08 5.09
C LYS A 165 15.63 22.38 6.11
N SER A 166 15.03 21.69 7.07
CA SER A 166 15.71 21.03 8.19
C SER A 166 15.19 19.60 8.31
N SER A 167 15.25 18.84 7.21
CA SER A 167 14.78 17.47 7.22
C SER A 167 15.69 16.63 8.12
N GLY A 168 15.11 15.99 9.13
CA GLY A 168 15.79 14.90 9.84
C GLY A 168 16.02 13.70 8.92
N HIS A 169 16.73 12.69 9.44
CA HIS A 169 16.89 11.43 8.71
C HIS A 169 15.56 10.70 8.60
N LEU A 170 15.13 10.39 7.37
CA LEU A 170 13.90 9.66 7.11
C LEU A 170 14.13 8.14 7.04
N GLU A 171 13.13 7.39 7.50
CA GLU A 171 13.15 5.93 7.54
C GLU A 171 12.23 5.31 6.49
N LEU A 172 12.65 4.16 5.95
CA LEU A 172 11.83 3.34 5.06
C LEU A 172 10.98 2.37 5.85
N ARG A 173 9.67 2.47 5.67
CA ARG A 173 8.68 1.50 6.19
C ARG A 173 8.11 0.69 5.04
N GLU A 174 7.77 -0.55 5.31
CA GLU A 174 7.10 -1.43 4.35
C GLU A 174 5.69 -1.66 4.86
N ASP A 175 4.72 -1.13 4.14
CA ASP A 175 3.30 -1.31 4.40
C ASP A 175 2.82 -2.54 3.60
N PRO A 176 2.06 -3.47 4.22
CA PRO A 176 1.56 -4.66 3.53
C PRO A 176 0.69 -4.36 2.30
N GLU A 177 -0.01 -3.22 2.28
CA GLU A 177 -0.95 -2.84 1.23
C GLU A 177 -0.38 -1.77 0.29
N GLN A 178 0.28 -0.75 0.84
CA GLN A 178 0.84 0.37 0.05
C GLN A 178 2.28 0.13 -0.43
N GLY A 179 2.91 -0.96 0.00
CA GLY A 179 4.30 -1.26 -0.34
C GLY A 179 5.28 -0.36 0.42
N ILE A 180 6.42 -0.05 -0.22
CA ILE A 180 7.51 0.67 0.45
C ILE A 180 7.18 2.17 0.48
N SER A 181 7.15 2.73 1.68
CA SER A 181 6.89 4.15 1.94
C SER A 181 7.99 4.77 2.81
N VAL A 182 8.21 6.07 2.65
CA VAL A 182 9.18 6.84 3.45
C VAL A 182 8.40 7.55 4.55
N ALA A 183 8.64 7.17 5.80
CA ALA A 183 7.97 7.79 6.94
C ALA A 183 8.48 9.21 7.17
N GLY A 184 7.55 10.15 7.38
CA GLY A 184 7.88 11.57 7.57
C GLY A 184 8.13 12.35 6.27
N LEU A 185 8.03 11.73 5.10
CA LEU A 185 8.18 12.44 3.82
C LEU A 185 7.00 13.38 3.56
N ARG A 186 7.29 14.66 3.35
CA ARG A 186 6.26 15.68 3.11
C ARG A 186 5.62 15.50 1.74
N CYS A 187 4.29 15.44 1.74
CA CYS A 187 3.47 15.41 0.53
C CYS A 187 2.71 16.74 0.40
N ILE A 188 3.10 17.56 -0.58
CA ILE A 188 2.49 18.88 -0.81
C ILE A 188 1.40 18.75 -1.87
N LYS A 189 0.18 19.23 -1.58
CA LYS A 189 -0.89 19.35 -2.58
C LYS A 189 -0.56 20.46 -3.57
N VAL A 190 -0.67 20.16 -4.87
CA VAL A 190 -0.26 21.06 -5.95
C VAL A 190 -1.37 21.20 -6.98
N HIS A 191 -1.63 22.44 -7.40
CA HIS A 191 -2.74 22.78 -8.29
C HIS A 191 -2.29 23.24 -9.69
N SER A 192 -0.98 23.43 -9.89
CA SER A 192 -0.40 23.84 -11.17
C SER A 192 0.99 23.24 -11.39
N ALA A 193 1.39 23.12 -12.65
CA ALA A 193 2.73 22.70 -13.02
C ALA A 193 3.79 23.70 -12.54
N ASP A 194 3.48 25.00 -12.56
CA ASP A 194 4.39 26.07 -12.12
C ASP A 194 4.77 25.91 -10.64
N LYS A 195 3.83 25.51 -9.78
CA LYS A 195 4.12 25.28 -8.37
C LYS A 195 5.08 24.11 -8.18
N ILE A 196 4.95 23.05 -8.98
CA ILE A 196 5.89 21.93 -8.91
C ILE A 196 7.26 22.34 -9.46
N LEU A 197 7.32 23.16 -10.50
CA LEU A 197 8.58 23.71 -11.00
C LEU A 197 9.30 24.55 -9.93
N GLU A 198 8.57 25.34 -9.16
CA GLU A 198 9.08 26.06 -7.99
C GLU A 198 9.64 25.10 -6.94
N LEU A 199 8.87 24.08 -6.55
CA LEU A 199 9.30 23.05 -5.59
C LEU A 199 10.54 22.27 -6.08
N LEU A 200 10.59 21.96 -7.37
CA LEU A 200 11.72 21.28 -8.01
C LEU A 200 12.97 22.16 -7.95
N ASN A 201 12.84 23.45 -8.28
CA ASN A 201 13.96 24.41 -8.20
C ASN A 201 14.43 24.61 -6.76
N MET A 202 13.51 24.71 -5.80
CA MET A 202 13.85 24.79 -4.37
C MET A 202 14.59 23.55 -3.89
N GLY A 203 14.08 22.35 -4.19
CA GLY A 203 14.72 21.09 -3.81
C GLY A 203 16.08 20.91 -4.48
N ASN A 204 16.20 21.28 -5.76
CA ASN A 204 17.48 21.27 -6.48
C ASN A 204 18.48 22.30 -5.93
N SER A 205 18.02 23.44 -5.42
CA SER A 205 18.89 24.41 -4.74
C SER A 205 19.40 23.84 -3.43
N ARG A 206 18.56 23.18 -2.63
CA ARG A 206 18.95 22.55 -1.37
C ARG A 206 19.95 21.42 -1.59
N ARG A 207 19.71 20.59 -2.61
CA ARG A 207 20.65 19.57 -3.11
C ARG A 207 22.02 20.15 -3.52
N LYS A 208 22.09 21.45 -3.86
CA LYS A 208 23.32 22.16 -4.25
C LYS A 208 24.02 22.93 -3.11
N THR A 209 23.28 23.41 -2.10
CA THR A 209 23.83 24.36 -1.10
C THR A 209 24.61 23.74 0.05
N GLU A 210 24.55 22.41 0.27
CA GLU A 210 25.35 21.75 1.31
C GLU A 210 26.82 21.47 0.91
N SER A 211 27.25 21.84 -0.30
CA SER A 211 28.64 21.66 -0.73
C SER A 211 29.48 22.92 -0.64
N THR A 212 30.55 22.82 0.15
CA THR A 212 31.75 23.65 0.00
C THR A 212 32.31 23.53 -1.42
N GLU A 213 32.84 24.65 -1.93
CA GLU A 213 33.05 25.13 -3.32
C GLU A 213 33.69 24.19 -4.38
N VAL A 214 33.89 22.89 -4.12
CA VAL A 214 34.67 21.99 -5.00
C VAL A 214 33.91 20.72 -5.44
N ASN A 215 32.69 20.45 -4.95
CA ASN A 215 31.96 19.21 -5.27
C ASN A 215 30.61 19.47 -5.96
N ALA A 216 30.44 18.96 -7.18
CA ALA A 216 29.13 18.89 -7.83
C ALA A 216 28.29 17.77 -7.18
N THR A 217 27.54 18.09 -6.12
CA THR A 217 26.76 17.13 -5.30
C THR A 217 25.77 16.28 -6.10
N SER A 218 25.28 16.75 -7.26
CA SER A 218 24.36 15.99 -8.11
C SER A 218 24.94 14.67 -8.65
N SER A 219 26.26 14.47 -8.64
CA SER A 219 26.87 13.18 -8.99
C SER A 219 26.85 12.16 -7.86
N ARG A 220 26.58 12.60 -6.62
CA ARG A 220 26.82 11.83 -5.39
C ARG A 220 25.55 11.47 -4.62
N SER A 221 24.39 11.87 -5.10
CA SER A 221 23.11 11.55 -4.48
C SER A 221 22.09 11.16 -5.53
N HIS A 222 21.09 10.38 -5.12
CA HIS A 222 19.96 10.03 -5.97
C HIS A 222 18.78 10.91 -5.59
N ALA A 223 18.14 11.54 -6.56
CA ALA A 223 16.93 12.33 -6.32
C ALA A 223 15.71 11.61 -6.89
N VAL A 224 14.64 11.52 -6.10
CA VAL A 224 13.38 10.85 -6.47
C VAL A 224 12.25 11.85 -6.29
N LEU A 225 11.70 12.32 -7.40
CA LEU A 225 10.48 13.12 -7.43
C LEU A 225 9.29 12.18 -7.62
N GLU A 226 8.36 12.18 -6.68
CA GLU A 226 7.15 11.38 -6.75
C GLU A 226 5.92 12.26 -6.84
N ILE A 227 5.10 12.01 -7.85
CA ILE A 227 3.82 12.69 -8.07
C ILE A 227 2.72 11.64 -7.96
N ARG A 228 1.74 11.88 -7.11
CA ARG A 228 0.55 11.03 -6.98
C ARG A 228 -0.65 11.78 -7.51
N VAL A 229 -1.42 11.13 -8.37
CA VAL A 229 -2.68 11.67 -8.91
C VAL A 229 -3.81 10.80 -8.39
N LYS A 230 -4.66 11.36 -7.54
CA LYS A 230 -5.91 10.76 -7.11
C LYS A 230 -7.04 11.33 -7.96
N ARG A 231 -7.84 10.46 -8.56
CA ARG A 231 -9.01 10.82 -9.35
C ARG A 231 -10.23 10.19 -8.71
N LYS A 232 -11.15 11.02 -8.22
CA LYS A 232 -12.44 10.60 -7.68
C LYS A 232 -13.52 10.85 -8.74
N ARG A 233 -14.20 9.79 -9.16
CA ARG A 233 -15.27 9.91 -10.16
C ARG A 233 -16.55 10.39 -9.51
N ARG A 234 -17.08 11.53 -9.95
CA ARG A 234 -18.38 12.03 -9.51
C ARG A 234 -19.46 11.29 -10.31
N ASN A 235 -20.47 10.72 -9.64
CA ASN A 235 -21.63 10.04 -10.24
C ASN A 235 -21.49 8.56 -10.66
N LYS A 236 -20.58 7.77 -10.07
CA LYS A 236 -20.66 6.29 -10.15
C LYS A 236 -20.61 5.68 -8.75
N TYR A 237 -21.57 4.83 -8.43
CA TYR A 237 -21.55 3.99 -7.23
C TYR A 237 -20.95 2.62 -7.58
N PRO A 238 -20.00 2.09 -6.77
CA PRO A 238 -19.34 2.73 -5.63
C PRO A 238 -18.39 3.87 -6.06
N ASN A 239 -18.11 4.81 -5.14
CA ASN A 239 -17.15 5.90 -5.29
C ASN A 239 -15.73 5.33 -5.49
N GLN A 240 -15.41 4.93 -6.72
CA GLN A 240 -14.09 4.43 -7.09
C GLN A 240 -13.11 5.61 -7.18
N VAL A 241 -12.03 5.52 -6.41
CA VAL A 241 -10.87 6.41 -6.52
C VAL A 241 -9.77 5.69 -7.27
N LEU A 242 -9.35 6.27 -8.38
CA LEU A 242 -8.17 5.85 -9.12
C LEU A 242 -6.96 6.57 -8.54
N GLN A 243 -5.88 5.83 -8.30
CA GLN A 243 -4.64 6.40 -7.80
C GLN A 243 -3.47 6.05 -8.73
N GLY A 244 -2.93 7.06 -9.40
CA GLY A 244 -1.71 6.93 -10.19
C GLY A 244 -0.50 7.43 -9.44
N LYS A 245 0.66 6.86 -9.73
CA LYS A 245 1.96 7.29 -9.19
C LYS A 245 2.95 7.47 -10.34
N LEU A 246 3.63 8.60 -10.36
CA LEU A 246 4.75 8.88 -11.27
C LEU A 246 5.99 9.12 -10.42
N ALA A 247 6.98 8.23 -10.55
CA ALA A 247 8.29 8.38 -9.95
C ALA A 247 9.31 8.77 -11.03
N LEU A 248 9.93 9.94 -10.89
CA LEU A 248 10.96 10.47 -11.77
C LEU A 248 12.27 10.53 -11.00
N VAL A 249 13.27 9.75 -11.43
CA VAL A 249 14.47 9.48 -10.64
C VAL A 249 15.74 9.91 -11.38
N ASP A 250 16.52 10.78 -10.75
CA ASP A 250 17.86 11.20 -11.19
C ASP A 250 18.90 10.48 -10.34
N LEU A 251 19.49 9.41 -10.87
CA LEU A 251 20.48 8.61 -10.16
C LEU A 251 21.84 9.30 -10.11
N ALA A 252 22.65 8.93 -9.11
CA ALA A 252 24.05 9.31 -8.99
C ALA A 252 24.91 8.78 -10.16
N GLY A 253 26.14 9.26 -10.27
CA GLY A 253 27.11 8.80 -11.27
C GLY A 253 27.50 7.33 -11.10
N SER A 254 27.50 6.57 -12.20
CA SER A 254 27.87 5.14 -12.22
C SER A 254 29.37 4.86 -12.34
N GLU A 255 30.23 5.88 -12.25
CA GLU A 255 31.69 5.75 -12.24
C GLU A 255 32.24 5.15 -10.93
N ARG A 256 33.42 4.53 -11.00
CA ARG A 256 34.02 3.84 -9.84
C ARG A 256 34.72 4.85 -8.94
N ALA A 257 34.55 4.71 -7.62
CA ALA A 257 35.22 5.57 -6.63
C ALA A 257 36.75 5.55 -6.74
N THR A 258 37.33 4.43 -7.21
CA THR A 258 38.78 4.26 -7.41
C THR A 258 39.39 5.21 -8.44
N GLU A 259 38.60 5.76 -9.36
CA GLU A 259 39.06 6.70 -10.39
C GLU A 259 39.05 8.16 -9.88
N THR A 260 38.46 8.39 -8.70
CA THR A 260 38.50 9.69 -8.05
C THR A 260 39.59 9.69 -6.98
N ASN A 261 40.65 10.49 -7.15
CA ASN A 261 41.74 10.67 -6.19
C ASN A 261 41.25 11.36 -4.89
N ASN A 262 40.40 10.68 -4.14
CA ASN A 262 39.69 11.19 -2.99
C ASN A 262 40.11 10.41 -1.74
N ALA A 263 40.83 11.05 -0.81
CA ALA A 263 41.20 10.48 0.48
C ALA A 263 40.16 10.83 1.58
N GLY A 264 40.05 10.00 2.62
CA GLY A 264 39.27 10.28 3.83
C GLY A 264 37.74 10.12 3.67
N GLN A 265 36.95 11.06 4.21
CA GLN A 265 35.47 11.06 4.17
C GLN A 265 34.92 10.86 2.75
N LYS A 266 35.57 11.47 1.76
CA LYS A 266 35.20 11.40 0.34
C LYS A 266 35.29 9.97 -0.24
N LEU A 267 36.21 9.15 0.27
CA LEU A 267 36.32 7.73 -0.13
C LEU A 267 35.15 6.92 0.44
N ARG A 268 34.75 7.19 1.69
CA ARG A 268 33.58 6.57 2.33
C ARG A 268 32.28 6.95 1.60
N ASP A 269 32.13 8.22 1.25
CA ASP A 269 30.99 8.71 0.47
C ASP A 269 30.94 8.04 -0.92
N GLY A 270 32.08 8.00 -1.62
CA GLY A 270 32.21 7.30 -2.90
C GLY A 270 31.90 5.81 -2.82
N ALA A 271 32.28 5.13 -1.74
CA ALA A 271 31.97 3.72 -1.50
C ALA A 271 30.47 3.48 -1.29
N ASN A 272 29.78 4.36 -0.55
CA ASN A 272 28.33 4.22 -0.29
C ASN A 272 27.47 4.59 -1.50
N ILE A 273 27.88 5.57 -2.31
CA ILE A 273 27.23 5.86 -3.61
C ILE A 273 27.33 4.63 -4.51
N ASN A 274 28.53 4.05 -4.61
CA ASN A 274 28.73 2.83 -5.37
C ASN A 274 27.97 1.65 -4.79
N ARG A 275 27.75 1.58 -3.47
CA ARG A 275 26.91 0.54 -2.84
C ARG A 275 25.50 0.56 -3.41
N SER A 276 24.87 1.73 -3.47
CA SER A 276 23.50 1.87 -3.99
C SER A 276 23.37 1.51 -5.48
N LEU A 277 24.33 1.94 -6.31
CA LEU A 277 24.33 1.62 -7.74
C LEU A 277 24.75 0.18 -8.03
N LEU A 278 25.66 -0.40 -7.25
CA LEU A 278 26.03 -1.81 -7.33
C LEU A 278 24.86 -2.70 -6.92
N ALA A 279 24.11 -2.33 -5.87
CA ALA A 279 22.88 -3.02 -5.50
C ALA A 279 21.85 -2.97 -6.62
N LEU A 280 21.66 -1.80 -7.26
CA LEU A 280 20.78 -1.65 -8.41
C LEU A 280 21.22 -2.52 -9.59
N ALA A 281 22.51 -2.51 -9.93
CA ALA A 281 23.09 -3.35 -10.96
C ALA A 281 22.89 -4.85 -10.68
N ASN A 282 23.05 -5.28 -9.43
CA ASN A 282 22.79 -6.65 -9.01
C ASN A 282 21.31 -7.02 -9.11
N CYS A 283 20.39 -6.10 -8.79
CA CYS A 283 18.96 -6.31 -8.99
C CYS A 283 18.63 -6.46 -10.48
N ILE A 284 19.13 -5.57 -11.35
CA ILE A 284 18.95 -5.65 -12.80
C ILE A 284 19.48 -6.98 -13.36
N ASN A 285 20.67 -7.40 -12.94
CA ASN A 285 21.27 -8.67 -13.38
C ASN A 285 20.47 -9.89 -12.92
N ALA A 286 19.93 -9.86 -11.70
CA ALA A 286 19.09 -10.95 -11.18
C ALA A 286 17.75 -11.03 -11.90
N LEU A 287 17.15 -9.87 -12.23
CA LEU A 287 15.87 -9.78 -12.93
C LEU A 287 15.97 -10.17 -14.40
N GLY A 288 17.02 -9.77 -15.11
CA GLY A 288 17.21 -10.14 -16.53
C GLY A 288 17.43 -11.65 -16.74
N LYS A 289 18.08 -12.33 -15.78
CA LYS A 289 18.41 -13.77 -15.88
C LYS A 289 17.26 -14.74 -15.61
N GLN A 290 16.04 -14.28 -15.34
CA GLN A 290 14.91 -15.13 -14.90
C GLN A 290 14.44 -16.22 -15.90
N GLN A 291 15.10 -16.40 -17.05
CA GLN A 291 14.81 -17.50 -17.97
C GLN A 291 15.44 -18.86 -17.62
N LYS A 292 16.25 -19.01 -16.55
CA LYS A 292 16.86 -20.31 -16.20
C LYS A 292 16.47 -20.79 -14.79
N LYS A 293 15.41 -21.61 -14.73
CA LYS A 293 15.03 -22.56 -13.66
C LYS A 293 15.27 -22.07 -12.21
N GLY A 294 14.33 -21.29 -11.67
CA GLY A 294 14.22 -20.99 -10.23
C GLY A 294 13.84 -19.53 -9.95
N LEU A 295 13.13 -19.29 -8.84
CA LEU A 295 12.90 -17.94 -8.28
C LEU A 295 14.24 -17.39 -7.76
N ALA A 296 15.01 -16.75 -8.63
CA ALA A 296 16.25 -16.08 -8.22
C ALA A 296 15.93 -14.98 -7.20
N TYR A 297 16.50 -15.08 -6.00
CA TYR A 297 16.38 -14.04 -4.98
C TYR A 297 16.96 -12.71 -5.49
N VAL A 298 16.14 -11.65 -5.47
CA VAL A 298 16.57 -10.31 -5.89
C VAL A 298 16.89 -9.48 -4.64
N PRO A 299 18.15 -9.01 -4.47
CA PRO A 299 18.62 -8.43 -3.22
C PRO A 299 18.24 -6.94 -3.05
N TYR A 300 16.94 -6.62 -3.11
CA TYR A 300 16.44 -5.24 -2.96
C TYR A 300 16.83 -4.59 -1.64
N ARG A 301 17.06 -5.37 -0.57
CA ARG A 301 17.39 -4.88 0.77
C ARG A 301 18.82 -4.32 0.89
N ASN A 302 19.69 -4.56 -0.08
CA ASN A 302 21.10 -4.15 -0.03
C ASN A 302 21.30 -2.63 -0.13
N SER A 303 20.28 -1.87 -0.56
CA SER A 303 20.30 -0.41 -0.57
C SER A 303 18.90 0.16 -0.32
N LYS A 304 18.83 1.34 0.32
CA LYS A 304 17.57 2.10 0.45
C LYS A 304 16.99 2.48 -0.92
N LEU A 305 17.84 2.78 -1.90
CA LEU A 305 17.43 3.12 -3.26
C LEU A 305 16.71 1.94 -3.94
N THR A 306 17.28 0.73 -3.88
CA THR A 306 16.67 -0.46 -4.51
C THR A 306 15.36 -0.86 -3.84
N ARG A 307 15.18 -0.55 -2.55
CA ARG A 307 13.89 -0.68 -1.87
C ARG A 307 12.87 0.33 -2.42
N ILE A 308 13.23 1.61 -2.56
CA ILE A 308 12.34 2.63 -3.13
C ILE A 308 11.95 2.27 -4.58
N LEU A 309 12.87 1.71 -5.35
CA LEU A 309 12.66 1.32 -6.75
C LEU A 309 12.08 -0.09 -6.94
N LYS A 310 11.80 -0.84 -5.87
CA LYS A 310 11.29 -2.23 -5.94
C LYS A 310 10.05 -2.31 -6.84
N ASP A 311 9.10 -1.39 -6.65
CA ASP A 311 7.86 -1.35 -7.43
C ASP A 311 8.11 -1.00 -8.91
N GLY A 312 9.12 -0.17 -9.19
CA GLY A 312 9.57 0.16 -10.53
C GLY A 312 10.26 -1.00 -11.25
N LEU A 313 11.01 -1.84 -10.55
CA LEU A 313 11.84 -2.87 -11.21
C LEU A 313 11.14 -4.22 -11.35
N SER A 314 10.32 -4.63 -10.39
CA SER A 314 9.59 -5.91 -10.48
C SER A 314 8.15 -5.85 -9.95
N GLY A 315 7.64 -4.68 -9.61
CA GLY A 315 6.30 -4.53 -9.04
C GLY A 315 5.27 -4.02 -10.06
N ASN A 316 4.27 -3.32 -9.53
CA ASN A 316 3.22 -2.68 -10.31
C ASN A 316 3.69 -1.30 -10.79
N SER A 317 4.42 -1.26 -11.90
CA SER A 317 4.82 0.00 -12.56
C SER A 317 5.22 -0.23 -14.02
N GLN A 318 4.88 0.72 -14.88
CA GLN A 318 5.50 0.83 -16.20
C GLN A 318 6.81 1.59 -16.07
N THR A 319 7.90 0.96 -16.50
CA THR A 319 9.23 1.49 -16.22
C THR A 319 10.00 1.81 -17.47
N VAL A 320 10.60 3.00 -17.48
CA VAL A 320 11.45 3.50 -18.55
C VAL A 320 12.82 3.84 -17.98
N MET A 321 13.87 3.25 -18.54
CA MET A 321 15.25 3.60 -18.24
C MET A 321 15.80 4.51 -19.33
N ILE A 322 16.30 5.67 -18.93
CA ILE A 322 17.02 6.59 -19.82
C ILE A 322 18.52 6.45 -19.55
N ALA A 323 19.23 5.72 -20.41
CA ALA A 323 20.66 5.54 -20.33
C ALA A 323 21.38 6.73 -20.99
N THR A 324 22.05 7.56 -20.20
CA THR A 324 22.80 8.72 -20.72
C THR A 324 24.26 8.36 -20.92
N ILE A 325 24.81 8.63 -22.10
CA ILE A 325 26.17 8.27 -22.48
C ILE A 325 26.95 9.47 -23.02
N SER A 326 28.28 9.35 -23.00
CA SER A 326 29.21 10.35 -23.53
C SER A 326 29.90 9.84 -24.79
N PRO A 327 30.02 10.68 -25.85
CA PRO A 327 30.75 10.33 -27.07
C PRO A 327 32.28 10.43 -26.92
N ALA A 328 32.79 11.06 -25.86
CA ALA A 328 34.24 11.21 -25.68
C ALA A 328 34.95 9.87 -25.41
N ASP A 329 36.07 9.64 -26.11
CA ASP A 329 36.99 8.51 -25.97
C ASP A 329 37.43 8.21 -24.52
N ILE A 330 37.76 9.24 -23.73
CA ILE A 330 38.12 9.10 -22.32
C ILE A 330 37.02 8.43 -21.48
N HIS A 331 35.77 8.51 -21.92
CA HIS A 331 34.62 7.90 -21.26
C HIS A 331 34.22 6.54 -21.85
N TYR A 332 35.01 5.96 -22.77
CA TYR A 332 34.71 4.69 -23.44
C TYR A 332 34.28 3.58 -22.48
N HIS A 333 35.07 3.31 -21.43
CA HIS A 333 34.75 2.25 -20.47
C HIS A 333 33.44 2.50 -19.72
N HIS A 334 33.14 3.76 -19.38
CA HIS A 334 31.89 4.13 -18.74
C HIS A 334 30.70 3.96 -19.68
N THR A 335 30.80 4.46 -20.90
CA THR A 335 29.76 4.36 -21.93
C THR A 335 29.44 2.89 -22.24
N VAL A 336 30.46 2.04 -22.42
CA VAL A 336 30.27 0.58 -22.62
C VAL A 336 29.60 -0.08 -21.41
N ASN A 337 29.99 0.29 -20.19
CA ASN A 337 29.36 -0.28 -18.99
C ASN A 337 27.90 0.14 -18.87
N THR A 338 27.58 1.41 -19.10
CA THR A 338 26.20 1.92 -19.13
C THR A 338 25.35 1.18 -20.14
N LEU A 339 25.85 0.98 -21.38
CA LEU A 339 25.11 0.23 -22.40
C LEU A 339 24.92 -1.24 -22.04
N LYS A 340 25.91 -1.90 -21.43
CA LYS A 340 25.75 -3.29 -20.95
C LYS A 340 24.65 -3.42 -19.89
N TYR A 341 24.54 -2.45 -18.98
CA TYR A 341 23.47 -2.46 -17.98
C TYR A 341 22.10 -2.15 -18.59
N ALA A 342 22.06 -1.20 -19.52
CA ALA A 342 20.85 -0.86 -20.27
C ALA A 342 20.33 -2.07 -21.07
N ASP A 343 21.23 -2.81 -21.73
CA ASP A 343 20.89 -4.00 -22.51
C ASP A 343 20.26 -5.10 -21.64
N ARG A 344 20.83 -5.35 -20.46
CA ARG A 344 20.25 -6.28 -19.47
C ARG A 344 18.91 -5.81 -18.92
N ALA A 345 18.72 -4.50 -18.76
CA ALA A 345 17.48 -3.95 -18.23
C ALA A 345 16.29 -4.19 -19.18
N LYS A 346 16.52 -4.30 -20.50
CA LYS A 346 15.45 -4.61 -21.49
C LYS A 346 14.75 -5.95 -21.24
N GLU A 347 15.45 -6.90 -20.62
CA GLU A 347 14.92 -8.24 -20.33
C GLU A 347 13.98 -8.25 -19.11
N ILE A 348 13.97 -7.17 -18.32
CA ILE A 348 13.16 -7.06 -17.11
C ILE A 348 11.68 -6.93 -17.48
N LYS A 349 10.85 -7.72 -16.82
CA LYS A 349 9.39 -7.71 -16.97
C LYS A 349 8.73 -7.22 -15.69
N THR A 350 7.82 -6.27 -15.81
CA THR A 350 6.97 -5.75 -14.73
C THR A 350 5.51 -6.12 -14.96
N HIS A 351 4.69 -6.10 -13.90
CA HIS A 351 3.27 -6.47 -13.96
C HIS A 351 2.38 -5.28 -13.64
N VAL A 352 1.83 -4.66 -14.68
CA VAL A 352 1.10 -3.41 -14.58
C VAL A 352 -0.39 -3.67 -14.32
N GLN A 353 -0.93 -3.00 -13.30
CA GLN A 353 -2.31 -3.06 -12.85
C GLN A 353 -2.78 -1.65 -12.46
N LYS A 354 -4.07 -1.37 -12.68
CA LYS A 354 -4.69 -0.11 -12.26
C LYS A 354 -4.95 -0.15 -10.76
N ASN A 355 -4.51 0.88 -10.04
CA ASN A 355 -4.84 1.01 -8.61
C ASN A 355 -6.23 1.65 -8.50
N ILE A 356 -7.18 0.85 -8.04
CA ILE A 356 -8.57 1.24 -7.81
C ILE A 356 -8.86 1.05 -6.32
N GLY A 357 -9.03 2.14 -5.59
CA GLY A 357 -9.50 2.12 -4.20
C GLY A 357 -11.00 2.39 -4.14
N ALA A 358 -11.68 1.74 -3.20
CA ALA A 358 -13.00 2.18 -2.76
C ALA A 358 -12.82 3.28 -1.70
N VAL A 359 -13.56 4.39 -1.79
CA VAL A 359 -13.63 5.33 -0.66
C VAL A 359 -14.64 4.77 0.34
N ASP A 360 -14.23 4.65 1.61
CA ASP A 360 -15.17 4.59 2.73
C ASP A 360 -15.88 5.96 2.84
N THR A 361 -16.77 6.29 1.90
CA THR A 361 -17.70 7.42 2.04
C THR A 361 -18.95 6.99 2.81
N HIS A 362 -18.82 6.14 3.84
CA HIS A 362 -19.98 5.74 4.61
C HIS A 362 -20.59 6.94 5.37
N VAL A 363 -19.80 7.71 6.13
CA VAL A 363 -20.41 8.69 7.06
C VAL A 363 -21.01 9.92 6.34
N SER A 364 -20.27 10.58 5.45
CA SER A 364 -20.71 11.84 4.82
C SER A 364 -21.76 11.69 3.72
N ASP A 365 -21.80 10.52 3.05
CA ASP A 365 -22.84 10.24 2.04
C ASP A 365 -24.11 9.71 2.71
N TYR A 366 -24.04 8.95 3.83
CA TYR A 366 -25.22 8.68 4.65
C TYR A 366 -25.83 9.97 5.18
N GLN A 367 -25.04 10.95 5.67
CA GLN A 367 -25.59 12.23 6.11
C GLN A 367 -26.30 12.99 4.98
N ARG A 368 -25.73 13.08 3.78
CA ARG A 368 -26.42 13.72 2.64
C ARG A 368 -27.66 12.94 2.18
N MET A 369 -27.61 11.61 2.22
CA MET A 369 -28.76 10.77 1.91
C MET A 369 -29.85 10.91 2.97
N ILE A 370 -29.48 10.99 4.25
CA ILE A 370 -30.37 11.25 5.37
C ILE A 370 -31.01 12.63 5.22
N ASP A 371 -30.25 13.67 4.91
CA ASP A 371 -30.78 15.03 4.70
C ASP A 371 -31.74 15.08 3.50
N SER A 372 -31.39 14.41 2.39
CA SER A 372 -32.25 14.31 1.21
C SER A 372 -33.54 13.53 1.50
N LEU A 373 -33.43 12.38 2.18
CA LEU A 373 -34.59 11.57 2.59
C LEU A 373 -35.44 12.28 3.63
N GLN A 374 -34.85 13.02 4.56
CA GLN A 374 -35.57 13.84 5.53
C GLN A 374 -36.33 14.97 4.84
N THR A 375 -35.74 15.59 3.81
CA THR A 375 -36.40 16.61 2.99
C THR A 375 -37.57 16.00 2.21
N GLU A 376 -37.37 14.85 1.57
CA GLU A 376 -38.40 14.13 0.83
C GLU A 376 -39.53 13.64 1.75
N VAL A 377 -39.20 13.14 2.95
CA VAL A 377 -40.19 12.76 3.98
C VAL A 377 -40.96 13.99 4.47
N CYS A 378 -40.31 15.14 4.64
CA CYS A 378 -41.00 16.38 5.01
C CYS A 378 -41.98 16.81 3.92
N GLN A 379 -41.58 16.69 2.65
CA GLN A 379 -42.38 17.03 1.49
C GLN A 379 -43.58 16.09 1.32
N LEU A 380 -43.35 14.77 1.42
CA LEU A 380 -44.41 13.75 1.38
C LEU A 380 -45.37 13.86 2.56
N LYS A 381 -44.89 14.19 3.77
CA LYS A 381 -45.75 14.46 4.94
C LYS A 381 -46.64 15.68 4.73
N LYS A 382 -46.12 16.72 4.06
CA LYS A 382 -46.89 17.92 3.74
C LYS A 382 -47.95 17.63 2.68
N GLU A 383 -47.61 16.86 1.65
CA GLU A 383 -48.59 16.37 0.66
C GLU A 383 -49.63 15.44 1.28
N LEU A 384 -49.25 14.61 2.27
CA LEU A 384 -50.19 13.77 3.02
C LEU A 384 -51.17 14.63 3.83
N ALA A 385 -50.68 15.62 4.57
CA ALA A 385 -51.50 16.53 5.36
C ALA A 385 -52.46 17.37 4.49
N GLU A 386 -52.00 17.79 3.31
CA GLU A 386 -52.84 18.48 2.31
C GLU A 386 -53.93 17.56 1.73
N LYS A 387 -53.66 16.25 1.60
CA LYS A 387 -54.65 15.26 1.19
C LYS A 387 -55.60 14.82 2.30
N GLU A 388 -55.13 14.74 3.55
CA GLU A 388 -55.95 14.49 4.74
C GLU A 388 -56.94 15.63 4.98
N SER A 389 -56.51 16.88 4.74
CA SER A 389 -57.40 18.06 4.76
C SER A 389 -58.54 17.99 3.73
N GLN A 390 -58.41 17.19 2.67
CA GLN A 390 -59.42 17.04 1.61
C GLN A 390 -60.35 15.83 1.83
N LEU A 391 -60.07 14.96 2.81
CA LEU A 391 -60.81 13.71 3.05
C LEU A 391 -61.69 13.72 4.32
N SER A 392 -61.81 14.88 4.99
CA SER A 392 -62.66 15.11 6.17
C SER A 392 -64.17 15.09 5.87
N THR A 393 -64.70 13.97 5.40
CA THR A 393 -66.09 13.55 5.62
C THR A 393 -66.17 12.01 5.59
N LYS A 394 -65.82 11.34 6.70
CA LYS A 394 -66.45 10.07 7.14
C LYS A 394 -65.95 9.67 8.55
N PRO A 395 -66.84 9.18 9.43
CA PRO A 395 -66.53 8.88 10.84
C PRO A 395 -65.88 7.49 11.01
N ALA A 396 -64.73 7.24 10.38
CA ALA A 396 -64.00 5.97 10.48
C ALA A 396 -62.57 6.08 11.04
N GLU A 397 -62.02 7.30 11.20
CA GLU A 397 -60.59 7.50 11.46
C GLU A 397 -60.19 7.51 12.95
N LYS A 398 -61.13 7.62 13.89
CA LYS A 398 -60.78 7.58 15.33
C LYS A 398 -60.36 6.19 15.85
N ALA A 399 -60.75 5.11 15.19
CA ALA A 399 -60.34 3.75 15.59
C ALA A 399 -58.93 3.39 15.09
N ALA A 400 -58.53 3.88 13.91
CA ALA A 400 -57.23 3.57 13.32
C ALA A 400 -56.05 4.23 14.07
N ASP A 401 -56.27 5.39 14.69
CA ASP A 401 -55.24 6.17 15.40
C ASP A 401 -54.94 5.60 16.81
N ASP A 402 -55.97 5.12 17.52
CA ASP A 402 -55.81 4.39 18.78
C ASP A 402 -55.14 3.01 18.56
N GLU A 403 -55.42 2.36 17.43
CA GLU A 403 -54.88 1.03 17.07
C GLU A 403 -53.42 1.08 16.59
N LEU A 404 -53.04 2.12 15.84
CA LEU A 404 -51.63 2.36 15.47
C LEU A 404 -50.78 2.70 16.70
N SER A 405 -51.39 3.38 17.68
CA SER A 405 -50.77 3.67 18.98
C SER A 405 -50.47 2.40 19.78
N GLN A 406 -51.39 1.43 19.83
CA GLN A 406 -51.16 0.13 20.48
C GLN A 406 -50.03 -0.67 19.81
N LEU A 407 -49.98 -0.72 18.47
CA LEU A 407 -48.90 -1.38 17.73
C LEU A 407 -47.54 -0.70 17.91
N ASN A 408 -47.50 0.62 18.08
CA ASN A 408 -46.27 1.34 18.38
C ASN A 408 -45.77 1.05 19.80
N ILE A 409 -46.66 0.90 20.79
CA ILE A 409 -46.32 0.51 22.16
C ILE A 409 -45.71 -0.91 22.16
N LEU A 410 -46.39 -1.89 21.56
CA LEU A 410 -45.90 -3.27 21.42
C LEU A 410 -44.56 -3.34 20.65
N SER A 411 -44.40 -2.53 19.61
CA SER A 411 -43.14 -2.44 18.86
C SER A 411 -42.00 -1.83 19.68
N HIS A 412 -42.30 -0.91 20.59
CA HIS A 412 -41.33 -0.32 21.50
C HIS A 412 -40.90 -1.34 22.56
N GLU A 413 -41.86 -2.06 23.16
CA GLU A 413 -41.60 -3.12 24.14
C GLU A 413 -40.72 -4.25 23.58
N ILE A 414 -40.94 -4.66 22.32
CA ILE A 414 -40.04 -5.64 21.66
C ILE A 414 -38.65 -5.04 21.45
N SER A 415 -38.55 -3.76 21.09
CA SER A 415 -37.24 -3.11 20.91
C SER A 415 -36.46 -3.08 22.22
N GLU A 416 -37.12 -2.75 23.32
CA GLU A 416 -36.52 -2.76 24.66
C GLU A 416 -36.12 -4.18 25.09
N ASN A 417 -36.99 -5.16 24.88
CA ASN A 417 -36.70 -6.57 25.17
C ASN A 417 -35.47 -7.08 24.39
N VAL A 418 -35.35 -6.74 23.10
CA VAL A 418 -34.18 -7.07 22.28
C VAL A 418 -32.92 -6.34 22.77
N GLN A 419 -33.03 -5.07 23.15
CA GLN A 419 -31.91 -4.30 23.68
C GLN A 419 -31.41 -4.87 25.02
N GLU A 420 -32.32 -5.30 25.88
CA GLU A 420 -32.01 -5.99 27.13
C GLU A 420 -31.30 -7.33 26.85
N ARG A 421 -31.79 -8.13 25.89
CA ARG A 421 -31.13 -9.37 25.45
C ARG A 421 -29.68 -9.14 25.03
N ILE A 422 -29.44 -8.09 24.24
CA ILE A 422 -28.11 -7.72 23.77
C ILE A 422 -27.19 -7.37 24.94
N ASN A 423 -27.70 -6.63 25.93
CA ASN A 423 -26.92 -6.24 27.10
C ASN A 423 -26.57 -7.46 27.97
N LEU A 424 -27.53 -8.38 28.17
CA LEU A 424 -27.31 -9.63 28.90
C LEU A 424 -26.28 -10.52 28.21
N GLN A 425 -26.37 -10.68 26.89
CA GLN A 425 -25.40 -11.47 26.12
C GLN A 425 -23.98 -10.89 26.15
N LYS A 426 -23.86 -9.56 26.13
CA LYS A 426 -22.56 -8.88 26.31
C LYS A 426 -22.00 -9.10 27.70
N ALA A 427 -22.81 -8.91 28.75
CA ALA A 427 -22.39 -9.13 30.13
C ALA A 427 -21.92 -10.58 30.36
N MET A 428 -22.63 -11.57 29.80
CA MET A 428 -22.18 -12.96 29.85
C MET A 428 -20.84 -13.17 29.14
N SER A 429 -20.68 -12.62 27.93
CA SER A 429 -19.44 -12.78 27.16
C SER A 429 -18.23 -12.16 27.87
N GLU A 430 -18.39 -10.97 28.46
CA GLU A 430 -17.34 -10.29 29.24
C GLU A 430 -16.98 -11.08 30.51
N LEU A 431 -17.98 -11.67 31.15
CA LEU A 431 -17.81 -12.49 32.34
C LEU A 431 -17.08 -13.81 32.00
N GLU A 432 -17.43 -14.47 30.89
CA GLU A 432 -16.75 -15.65 30.39
C GLU A 432 -15.27 -15.37 30.06
N GLU A 433 -14.98 -14.22 29.42
CA GLU A 433 -13.61 -13.80 29.14
C GLU A 433 -12.82 -13.53 30.43
N THR A 434 -13.44 -12.88 31.40
CA THR A 434 -12.84 -12.64 32.72
C THR A 434 -12.52 -13.96 33.43
N ASN A 435 -13.42 -14.93 33.38
CA ASN A 435 -13.19 -16.26 33.96
C ASN A 435 -12.11 -17.05 33.22
N LEU A 436 -12.01 -16.93 31.90
CA LEU A 436 -10.93 -17.54 31.13
C LEU A 436 -9.56 -16.98 31.55
N ASN A 437 -9.47 -15.65 31.71
CA ASN A 437 -8.26 -14.98 32.18
C ASN A 437 -7.89 -15.37 33.62
N ASN A 438 -8.88 -15.43 34.52
CA ASN A 438 -8.70 -15.89 35.90
C ASN A 438 -8.19 -17.33 35.96
N ARG A 439 -8.73 -18.23 35.12
CA ARG A 439 -8.25 -19.63 35.03
C ARG A 439 -6.82 -19.72 34.51
N ALA A 440 -6.44 -18.88 33.54
CA ALA A 440 -5.06 -18.82 33.04
C ALA A 440 -4.08 -18.22 34.07
N GLU A 441 -4.50 -17.23 34.86
CA GLU A 441 -3.71 -16.72 36.01
C GLU A 441 -3.56 -17.79 37.09
N LEU A 442 -4.64 -18.51 37.42
CA LEU A 442 -4.63 -19.59 38.40
C LEU A 442 -3.62 -20.68 38.03
N GLN A 443 -3.61 -21.12 36.76
CA GLN A 443 -2.64 -22.11 36.27
C GLN A 443 -1.19 -21.62 36.40
N ARG A 444 -0.92 -20.35 36.05
CA ARG A 444 0.43 -19.76 36.19
C ARG A 444 0.87 -19.65 37.65
N LEU A 445 -0.06 -19.35 38.56
CA LEU A 445 0.20 -19.32 39.99
C LEU A 445 0.49 -20.72 40.52
N ASP A 446 -0.30 -21.73 40.15
CA ASP A 446 -0.08 -23.13 40.52
C ASP A 446 1.31 -23.62 40.06
N ASP A 447 1.71 -23.34 38.82
CA ASP A 447 3.04 -23.66 38.31
C ASP A 447 4.16 -22.94 39.09
N THR A 448 3.91 -21.70 39.48
CA THR A 448 4.89 -20.87 40.20
C THR A 448 5.05 -21.32 41.64
N ILE A 449 3.94 -21.64 42.32
CA ILE A 449 3.94 -22.20 43.68
C ILE A 449 4.68 -23.54 43.68
N ALA A 450 4.38 -24.43 42.73
CA ALA A 450 5.06 -25.72 42.60
C ALA A 450 6.58 -25.56 42.40
N ARG A 451 7.01 -24.59 41.57
CA ARG A 451 8.45 -24.26 41.40
C ARG A 451 9.11 -23.74 42.67
N HIS A 452 8.47 -22.83 43.40
CA HIS A 452 9.05 -22.25 44.63
C HIS A 452 9.10 -23.27 45.78
N GLN A 453 8.10 -24.14 45.89
CA GLN A 453 8.09 -25.26 46.85
C GLN A 453 9.21 -26.28 46.56
N ALA A 454 9.54 -26.52 45.29
CA ALA A 454 10.64 -27.40 44.90
C ALA A 454 12.05 -26.83 45.22
N ILE A 455 12.20 -25.51 45.29
CA ILE A 455 13.50 -24.81 45.48
C ILE A 455 13.77 -24.47 46.96
N GLN A 456 12.85 -24.76 47.89
CA GLN A 456 12.93 -24.36 49.31
C GLN A 456 13.19 -22.85 49.49
N MET A 457 12.48 -22.01 48.73
CA MET A 457 12.54 -20.54 48.83
C MET A 457 11.68 -20.00 49.99
N ASP A 458 11.88 -18.71 50.31
CA ASP A 458 11.34 -17.97 51.46
C ASP A 458 9.81 -18.14 51.67
N GLY A 459 9.42 -18.56 52.88
CA GLY A 459 8.05 -18.98 53.20
C GLY A 459 7.00 -17.89 53.03
N SER A 460 7.36 -16.61 53.23
CA SER A 460 6.42 -15.49 53.09
C SER A 460 5.96 -15.28 51.64
N THR A 461 6.84 -15.52 50.66
CA THR A 461 6.51 -15.34 49.24
C THR A 461 5.53 -16.40 48.75
N VAL A 462 5.62 -17.62 49.29
CA VAL A 462 4.68 -18.71 48.97
C VAL A 462 3.32 -18.44 49.61
N GLU A 463 3.28 -17.90 50.83
CA GLU A 463 2.04 -17.50 51.50
C GLU A 463 1.27 -16.41 50.72
N GLU A 464 1.96 -15.39 50.19
CA GLU A 464 1.35 -14.35 49.35
C GLU A 464 0.76 -14.92 48.05
N LEU A 465 1.48 -15.84 47.39
CA LEU A 465 0.99 -16.51 46.17
C LEU A 465 -0.23 -17.40 46.44
N VAL A 466 -0.26 -18.10 47.58
CA VAL A 466 -1.40 -18.92 48.01
C VAL A 466 -2.60 -18.03 48.37
N ALA A 467 -2.38 -16.88 49.01
CA ALA A 467 -3.45 -15.92 49.28
C ALA A 467 -4.05 -15.36 47.98
N ARG A 468 -3.21 -14.99 47.00
CA ARG A 468 -3.66 -14.56 45.67
C ARG A 468 -4.45 -15.64 44.93
N ARG A 469 -4.02 -16.90 45.03
CA ARG A 469 -4.72 -18.07 44.46
C ARG A 469 -6.13 -18.22 45.02
N LEU A 470 -6.32 -18.08 46.33
CA LEU A 470 -7.63 -18.17 46.98
C LEU A 470 -8.59 -17.08 46.49
N VAL A 471 -8.12 -15.84 46.36
CA VAL A 471 -8.92 -14.72 45.84
C VAL A 471 -9.40 -15.00 44.41
N ILE A 472 -8.53 -15.54 43.54
CA ILE A 472 -8.91 -15.85 42.16
C ILE A 472 -9.94 -16.98 42.10
N LEU A 473 -9.82 -18.00 42.96
CA LEU A 473 -10.82 -19.07 43.05
C LEU A 473 -12.20 -18.56 43.49
N ASP A 474 -12.23 -17.61 44.44
CA ASP A 474 -13.48 -16.98 44.89
C ASP A 474 -14.11 -16.18 43.74
N ASN A 475 -13.31 -15.37 43.03
CA ASN A 475 -13.77 -14.63 41.85
C ASN A 475 -14.33 -15.54 40.75
N ILE A 476 -13.70 -16.71 40.50
CA ILE A 476 -14.20 -17.67 39.50
C ILE A 476 -15.56 -18.20 39.93
N ARG A 477 -15.73 -18.55 41.21
CA ARG A 477 -17.00 -19.07 41.74
C ARG A 477 -18.11 -18.03 41.64
N ASP A 478 -17.84 -16.80 42.07
CA ASP A 478 -18.82 -15.71 42.07
C ASP A 478 -19.22 -15.35 40.63
N ASN A 479 -18.25 -15.35 39.70
CA ASN A 479 -18.53 -15.17 38.28
C ASN A 479 -19.36 -16.33 37.70
N ASP A 480 -19.02 -17.59 37.99
CA ASP A 480 -19.78 -18.75 37.51
C ASP A 480 -21.24 -18.71 38.02
N GLU A 481 -21.47 -18.25 39.25
CA GLU A 481 -22.81 -18.02 39.80
C GLU A 481 -23.56 -16.88 39.09
N ALA A 482 -22.90 -15.76 38.83
CA ALA A 482 -23.46 -14.66 38.06
C ALA A 482 -23.79 -15.06 36.60
N GLY A 483 -22.96 -15.90 35.98
CA GLY A 483 -23.22 -16.46 34.64
C GLY A 483 -24.51 -17.29 34.60
N VAL A 484 -24.75 -18.13 35.63
CA VAL A 484 -26.01 -18.89 35.75
C VAL A 484 -27.22 -17.96 35.90
N ASN A 485 -27.07 -16.82 36.60
CA ASN A 485 -28.15 -15.84 36.74
C ASN A 485 -28.45 -15.13 35.41
N TYR A 486 -27.43 -14.68 34.68
CA TYR A 486 -27.64 -14.09 33.36
C TYR A 486 -28.27 -15.06 32.36
N GLN A 487 -27.91 -16.35 32.41
CA GLN A 487 -28.54 -17.36 31.56
C GLN A 487 -30.05 -17.49 31.84
N LYS A 488 -30.45 -17.47 33.12
CA LYS A 488 -31.87 -17.47 33.51
C LYS A 488 -32.60 -16.20 33.05
N GLU A 489 -31.96 -15.04 33.13
CA GLU A 489 -32.51 -13.78 32.66
C GLU A 489 -32.71 -13.77 31.13
N ILE A 490 -31.77 -14.34 30.37
CA ILE A 490 -31.90 -14.50 28.92
C ILE A 490 -33.07 -15.42 28.56
N GLU A 491 -33.24 -16.54 29.27
CA GLU A 491 -34.39 -17.44 29.07
C GLU A 491 -35.72 -16.78 29.42
N ALA A 492 -35.76 -15.93 30.46
CA ALA A 492 -36.95 -15.16 30.82
C ALA A 492 -37.27 -14.11 29.76
N ASN A 493 -36.26 -13.39 29.28
CA ASN A 493 -36.37 -12.39 28.22
C ASN A 493 -36.88 -13.02 26.90
N GLU A 494 -36.40 -14.23 26.55
CA GLU A 494 -36.88 -14.95 25.35
C GLU A 494 -38.34 -15.40 25.47
N LYS A 495 -38.78 -15.80 26.67
CA LYS A 495 -40.20 -16.08 26.93
C LYS A 495 -41.06 -14.83 26.75
N GLN A 496 -40.60 -13.68 27.25
CA GLN A 496 -41.29 -12.39 27.07
C GLN A 496 -41.34 -11.99 25.59
N ARG A 497 -40.25 -12.18 24.83
CA ARG A 497 -40.23 -11.97 23.38
C ARG A 497 -41.30 -12.79 22.66
N CYS A 498 -41.42 -14.07 23.00
CA CYS A 498 -42.42 -14.97 22.40
C CYS A 498 -43.85 -14.52 22.73
N GLN A 499 -44.09 -14.00 23.93
CA GLN A 499 -45.40 -13.47 24.34
C GLN A 499 -45.75 -12.19 23.56
N LEU A 500 -44.82 -11.24 23.47
CA LEU A 500 -45.00 -10.00 22.72
C LEU A 500 -45.25 -10.28 21.23
N GLN A 501 -44.51 -11.24 20.66
CA GLN A 501 -44.72 -11.69 19.29
C GLN A 501 -46.13 -12.25 19.08
N GLY A 502 -46.61 -13.08 20.01
CA GLY A 502 -47.97 -13.61 19.99
C GLY A 502 -49.05 -12.53 20.07
N MET A 503 -48.84 -11.51 20.90
CA MET A 503 -49.76 -10.36 21.02
C MET A 503 -49.83 -9.54 19.72
N ILE A 504 -48.70 -9.35 19.04
CA ILE A 504 -48.64 -8.69 17.73
C ILE A 504 -49.36 -9.51 16.67
N ASP A 505 -49.12 -10.82 16.62
CA ASP A 505 -49.76 -11.70 15.65
C ASP A 505 -51.28 -11.76 15.86
N GLU A 506 -51.74 -11.75 17.12
CA GLU A 506 -53.16 -11.68 17.46
C GLU A 506 -53.78 -10.33 17.04
N ALA A 507 -53.10 -9.21 17.32
CA ALA A 507 -53.54 -7.87 16.91
C ALA A 507 -53.63 -7.73 15.37
N VAL A 508 -52.70 -8.34 14.62
CA VAL A 508 -52.72 -8.37 13.15
C VAL A 508 -53.84 -9.26 12.61
N SER A 509 -54.22 -10.33 13.33
CA SER A 509 -55.23 -11.29 12.89
C SER A 509 -56.68 -10.77 12.92
N LYS A 510 -57.00 -9.88 13.88
CA LYS A 510 -58.36 -9.37 14.14
C LYS A 510 -58.80 -8.24 13.20
N ASN A 511 -57.92 -7.67 12.38
CA ASN A 511 -58.18 -6.38 11.72
C ASN A 511 -58.50 -6.48 10.20
N GLY A 512 -59.21 -5.48 9.66
CA GLY A 512 -59.66 -5.40 8.26
C GLY A 512 -58.58 -4.98 7.24
N ASN A 513 -57.53 -4.30 7.70
CA ASN A 513 -56.41 -3.81 6.87
C ASN A 513 -55.17 -4.74 6.99
N LYS A 514 -55.41 -6.05 6.84
CA LYS A 514 -54.45 -7.14 7.12
C LYS A 514 -53.10 -6.99 6.42
N THR A 515 -53.08 -6.43 5.21
CA THR A 515 -51.87 -6.43 4.38
C THR A 515 -50.86 -5.39 4.82
N TYR A 516 -51.31 -4.17 5.14
CA TYR A 516 -50.42 -3.07 5.53
C TYR A 516 -49.79 -3.30 6.91
N LEU A 517 -50.60 -3.64 7.91
CA LEU A 517 -50.12 -3.91 9.28
C LEU A 517 -49.22 -5.15 9.34
N ARG A 518 -49.50 -6.18 8.53
CA ARG A 518 -48.62 -7.36 8.41
C ARG A 518 -47.28 -7.02 7.78
N ILE A 519 -47.25 -6.20 6.72
CA ILE A 519 -46.00 -5.77 6.08
C ILE A 519 -45.18 -4.89 7.04
N LEU A 520 -45.81 -3.95 7.75
CA LEU A 520 -45.14 -3.07 8.70
C LEU A 520 -44.56 -3.85 9.89
N SER A 521 -45.33 -4.79 10.44
CA SER A 521 -44.88 -5.69 11.51
C SER A 521 -43.71 -6.58 11.05
N GLN A 522 -43.84 -7.23 9.89
CA GLN A 522 -42.76 -8.06 9.32
C GLN A 522 -41.49 -7.26 9.03
N TYR A 523 -41.60 -6.04 8.50
CA TYR A 523 -40.45 -5.18 8.24
C TYR A 523 -39.70 -4.82 9.53
N ARG A 524 -40.44 -4.48 10.61
CA ARG A 524 -39.85 -4.14 11.91
C ARG A 524 -39.19 -5.35 12.56
N LEU A 525 -39.85 -6.52 12.55
CA LEU A 525 -39.29 -7.76 13.09
C LEU A 525 -38.04 -8.20 12.31
N LEU A 526 -38.05 -8.05 10.99
CA LEU A 526 -36.89 -8.36 10.15
C LEU A 526 -35.73 -7.39 10.42
N GLY A 527 -36.02 -6.12 10.66
CA GLY A 527 -35.01 -5.12 11.06
C GLY A 527 -34.36 -5.45 12.41
N MET A 528 -35.15 -5.92 13.38
CA MET A 528 -34.65 -6.35 14.70
C MET A 528 -33.81 -7.63 14.59
N ALA A 529 -34.30 -8.65 13.86
CA ALA A 529 -33.55 -9.89 13.64
C ALA A 529 -32.23 -9.64 12.89
N ASN A 530 -32.20 -8.71 11.94
CA ASN A 530 -30.98 -8.32 11.24
C ASN A 530 -29.97 -7.61 12.16
N SER A 531 -30.45 -6.83 13.13
CA SER A 531 -29.59 -6.16 14.12
C SER A 531 -28.98 -7.17 15.11
N GLU A 532 -29.77 -8.17 15.53
CA GLU A 532 -29.32 -9.29 16.36
C GLU A 532 -28.25 -10.13 15.65
N LEU A 533 -28.49 -10.50 14.38
CA LEU A 533 -27.52 -11.21 13.54
C LEU A 533 -26.21 -10.44 13.36
N GLN A 534 -26.27 -9.12 13.17
CA GLN A 534 -25.07 -8.30 13.04
C GLN A 534 -24.22 -8.30 14.32
N LEU A 535 -24.86 -8.30 15.49
CA LEU A 535 -24.17 -8.40 16.78
C LEU A 535 -23.57 -9.78 17.00
N GLU A 536 -24.31 -10.87 16.70
CA GLU A 536 -23.75 -12.23 16.77
C GLU A 536 -22.54 -12.39 15.85
N MET A 537 -22.60 -11.85 14.64
CA MET A 537 -21.47 -11.85 13.70
C MET A 537 -20.27 -11.10 14.28
N ALA A 538 -20.48 -9.91 14.86
CA ALA A 538 -19.41 -9.14 15.49
C ALA A 538 -18.75 -9.88 16.66
N MET A 539 -19.54 -10.57 17.49
CA MET A 539 -19.01 -11.40 18.58
C MET A 539 -18.19 -12.59 18.04
N ARG A 540 -18.70 -13.29 17.01
CA ARG A 540 -17.96 -14.38 16.36
C ARG A 540 -16.66 -13.91 15.74
N ASP A 541 -16.68 -12.74 15.10
CA ASP A 541 -15.47 -12.15 14.52
C ASP A 541 -14.43 -11.82 15.58
N GLN A 542 -14.85 -11.32 16.75
CA GLN A 542 -13.96 -11.08 17.89
C GLN A 542 -13.36 -12.38 18.44
N VAL A 543 -14.16 -13.44 18.58
CA VAL A 543 -13.66 -14.76 19.00
C VAL A 543 -12.64 -15.31 18.00
N ILE A 544 -12.92 -15.21 16.70
CA ILE A 544 -11.99 -15.63 15.63
C ILE A 544 -10.70 -14.80 15.69
N HIS A 545 -10.80 -13.50 15.96
CA HIS A 545 -9.64 -12.63 16.12
C HIS A 545 -8.76 -13.09 17.29
N ASN A 546 -9.35 -13.27 18.47
CA ASN A 546 -8.66 -13.73 19.68
C ASN A 546 -8.00 -15.10 19.46
N GLN A 547 -8.69 -16.04 18.79
CA GLN A 547 -8.12 -17.34 18.43
C GLN A 547 -6.94 -17.22 17.48
N ARG A 548 -7.03 -16.36 16.46
CA ARG A 548 -5.92 -16.11 15.53
C ARG A 548 -4.72 -15.51 16.24
N GLU A 549 -4.94 -14.61 17.19
CA GLU A 549 -3.88 -14.01 17.99
C GLU A 549 -3.20 -15.03 18.91
N ALA A 550 -3.98 -15.89 19.58
CA ALA A 550 -3.46 -16.99 20.39
C ALA A 550 -2.59 -17.96 19.56
N LEU A 551 -3.06 -18.34 18.36
CA LEU A 551 -2.30 -19.18 17.42
C LEU A 551 -1.00 -18.50 16.98
N LYS A 552 -1.04 -17.18 16.72
CA LYS A 552 0.15 -16.41 16.37
C LYS A 552 1.16 -16.37 17.50
N ASN A 553 0.71 -16.19 18.74
CA ASN A 553 1.56 -16.20 19.92
C ASN A 553 2.21 -17.57 20.16
N LEU A 554 1.46 -18.66 19.94
CA LEU A 554 2.00 -20.02 19.99
C LEU A 554 3.10 -20.24 18.94
N TRP A 555 2.87 -19.80 17.70
CA TRP A 555 3.89 -19.86 16.65
C TRP A 555 5.15 -19.06 16.99
N ASN A 556 4.99 -17.84 17.51
CA ASN A 556 6.12 -17.02 17.95
C ASN A 556 6.93 -17.72 19.06
N LEU A 557 6.28 -18.41 19.99
CA LEU A 557 6.93 -19.14 21.07
C LEU A 557 7.69 -20.37 20.55
N LEU A 558 7.09 -21.14 19.63
CA LEU A 558 7.73 -22.29 18.98
C LEU A 558 8.96 -21.87 18.17
N MET A 559 8.85 -20.79 17.39
CA MET A 559 9.97 -20.23 16.63
C MET A 559 11.06 -19.67 17.56
N GLY A 560 10.68 -19.05 18.69
CA GLY A 560 11.60 -18.56 19.71
C GLY A 560 12.39 -19.68 20.41
N LEU A 561 11.84 -20.89 20.47
CA LEU A 561 12.51 -22.10 20.96
C LEU A 561 13.39 -22.78 19.89
N GLY A 562 13.49 -22.22 18.68
CA GLY A 562 14.35 -22.72 17.60
C GLY A 562 13.77 -23.85 16.76
N LEU A 563 12.48 -24.15 16.90
CA LEU A 563 11.77 -25.13 16.05
C LEU A 563 11.40 -24.46 14.72
N ASP A 564 11.92 -24.99 13.60
CA ASP A 564 11.55 -24.54 12.25
C ASP A 564 10.15 -25.05 11.86
N GLU A 565 9.42 -24.27 11.07
CA GLU A 565 8.11 -24.61 10.50
C GLU A 565 8.12 -26.00 9.82
N LYS A 566 9.24 -26.35 9.18
CA LYS A 566 9.44 -27.67 8.55
C LYS A 566 9.52 -28.82 9.56
N GLN A 567 10.15 -28.59 10.72
CA GLN A 567 10.26 -29.62 11.76
C GLN A 567 8.91 -29.85 12.43
N ILE A 568 8.12 -28.79 12.62
CA ILE A 568 6.77 -28.87 13.18
C ILE A 568 5.82 -29.61 12.23
N LEU A 569 5.89 -29.33 10.92
CA LEU A 569 5.11 -30.05 9.91
C LEU A 569 5.51 -31.53 9.82
N HIS A 570 6.80 -31.84 9.97
CA HIS A 570 7.30 -33.22 9.99
C HIS A 570 6.79 -33.99 11.22
N LEU A 571 6.87 -33.39 12.42
CA LEU A 571 6.36 -33.97 13.67
C LEU A 571 4.84 -34.18 13.62
N ALA A 572 4.09 -33.25 13.03
CA ALA A 572 2.65 -33.38 12.84
C ALA A 572 2.31 -34.56 11.89
N ALA A 573 3.08 -34.71 10.80
CA ALA A 573 2.94 -35.82 9.88
C ALA A 573 3.26 -37.18 10.53
N GLU A 574 4.30 -37.24 11.37
CA GLU A 574 4.65 -38.45 12.14
C GLU A 574 3.56 -38.86 13.13
N GLN A 575 2.80 -37.91 13.68
CA GLN A 575 1.66 -38.19 14.55
C GLN A 575 0.32 -38.37 13.83
N GLY A 576 0.33 -38.48 12.49
CA GLY A 576 -0.87 -38.68 11.68
C GLY A 576 -1.83 -37.49 11.68
N ARG A 577 -1.35 -36.29 12.03
CA ARG A 577 -2.15 -35.06 12.03
C ARG A 577 -1.84 -34.23 10.79
N GLU A 578 -2.84 -34.05 9.93
CA GLU A 578 -2.71 -33.23 8.74
C GLU A 578 -2.95 -31.76 9.07
N ILE A 579 -1.87 -30.96 9.16
CA ILE A 579 -1.99 -29.51 9.24
C ILE A 579 -2.29 -28.99 7.84
N LYS A 580 -3.57 -28.77 7.54
CA LYS A 580 -4.01 -28.13 6.30
C LYS A 580 -3.54 -26.68 6.26
N THR A 581 -2.36 -26.47 5.67
CA THR A 581 -2.00 -25.15 5.16
C THR A 581 -2.86 -24.90 3.93
N SER A 582 -3.75 -23.90 3.98
CA SER A 582 -4.50 -23.47 2.78
C SER A 582 -3.53 -22.79 1.81
N ALA A 583 -2.72 -23.60 1.13
CA ALA A 583 -1.78 -23.14 0.13
C ALA A 583 -2.53 -22.90 -1.18
N THR A 584 -2.85 -21.64 -1.46
CA THR A 584 -2.50 -21.12 -2.79
C THR A 584 -1.18 -20.38 -2.64
N PRO A 585 -0.20 -20.61 -3.53
CA PRO A 585 1.16 -20.14 -3.31
C PRO A 585 1.23 -18.65 -3.64
N HIS A 586 1.00 -17.81 -2.62
CA HIS A 586 1.56 -16.46 -2.42
C HIS A 586 0.58 -15.55 -1.68
N VAL A 587 0.40 -15.78 -0.37
CA VAL A 587 0.45 -14.74 0.65
C VAL A 587 0.89 -15.42 1.95
N LEU A 588 2.01 -14.99 2.55
CA LEU A 588 2.30 -15.28 3.95
C LEU A 588 1.35 -14.41 4.80
N THR A 589 0.09 -14.82 4.87
CA THR A 589 -0.86 -14.38 5.90
C THR A 589 -1.28 -15.64 6.63
N LEU A 590 -0.85 -15.74 7.88
CA LEU A 590 -1.17 -16.80 8.81
C LEU A 590 -2.70 -16.97 8.88
N HIS A 591 -3.20 -18.04 8.25
CA HIS A 591 -4.61 -18.41 8.25
C HIS A 591 -4.83 -19.72 9.01
N HIS A 592 -5.87 -19.68 9.85
CA HIS A 592 -6.82 -20.72 10.23
C HIS A 592 -6.35 -22.17 10.36
N LEU A 593 -6.46 -22.68 11.59
CA LEU A 593 -6.65 -24.10 11.86
C LEU A 593 -8.15 -24.38 12.04
N HIS A 594 -8.67 -25.33 11.26
CA HIS A 594 -9.89 -26.07 11.56
C HIS A 594 -9.44 -27.48 11.95
N ILE A 595 -9.64 -27.86 13.21
CA ILE A 595 -9.39 -29.22 13.68
C ILE A 595 -10.74 -29.95 13.56
N GLN A 596 -10.84 -30.91 12.63
CA GLN A 596 -11.96 -31.86 12.59
C GLN A 596 -11.49 -33.16 13.24
N GLY A 597 -12.23 -33.59 14.27
CA GLY A 597 -12.22 -34.96 14.83
C GLY A 597 -11.06 -35.26 15.76
#